data_AF-A0A645C473-F1
#
_entry.id   AF-A0A645C473-F1
#
_cell.length_a   1.000
_cell.length_b   1.000
_cell.length_c   1.000
_cell.angle_alpha   90.00
_cell.angle_beta   90.00
_cell.angle_gamma   90.00
#
_symmetry.space_group_name_H-M   'P 1'
#
loop_
_entity.id
_entity.type
_entity.pdbx_description
1 polymer ?
#
loop_
_entity_poly.entity_id
_entity_poly.type
_entity_poly.pdbx_seq_one_letter_code
_entity_poly.pdbx_strand_id
1 'polypeptide(L)'
;MELPGADGRAMADAVRLFLDRDELVTERMTKNGPRSFDARADVKGISAYATGGVPMLDLVIAHGEPLVRPDDVLRVLHELHPDFAIADPARITRLIQGRLELGRVIAPW
;
A
#
# COMPACT_ATOMS: atom_id res chain seq x y z
N MET A 1 7.49 5.03 0.55
CA MET A 1 6.68 6.13 -0.03
C MET A 1 6.45 7.16 1.05
N GLU A 2 6.64 8.43 0.72
CA GLU A 2 6.45 9.55 1.65
C GLU A 2 5.01 10.05 1.54
N LEU A 3 4.37 10.33 2.67
CA LEU A 3 2.98 10.80 2.75
C LEU A 3 2.92 12.13 3.51
N PRO A 4 3.34 13.25 2.88
CA PRO A 4 3.30 14.55 3.53
C PRO A 4 1.87 14.92 3.95
N GLY A 5 1.74 15.55 5.11
CA GLY A 5 0.45 16.01 5.63
C GLY A 5 -0.48 14.90 6.16
N ALA A 6 -0.12 13.61 6.05
CA ALA A 6 -0.89 12.53 6.65
C ALA A 6 -0.68 12.47 8.18
N ASP A 7 -1.68 11.97 8.91
CA ASP A 7 -1.53 11.64 10.32
C ASP A 7 -0.82 10.27 10.47
N GLY A 8 0.37 10.27 11.06
CA GLY A 8 1.18 9.07 11.24
C GLY A 8 0.55 8.02 12.18
N ARG A 9 -0.25 8.45 13.15
CA ARG A 9 -0.98 7.54 14.06
C ARG A 9 -2.13 6.87 13.31
N ALA A 10 -2.94 7.65 12.59
CA ALA A 10 -4.01 7.10 11.77
C ALA A 10 -3.46 6.13 10.69
N MET A 11 -2.32 6.47 10.08
CA MET A 11 -1.63 5.58 9.13
C MET A 11 -1.21 4.26 9.78
N ALA A 12 -0.61 4.29 10.98
CA ALA A 12 -0.19 3.09 11.69
C ALA A 12 -1.39 2.21 12.08
N ASP A 13 -2.49 2.83 12.54
CA ASP A 13 -3.72 2.12 12.89
C ASP A 13 -4.39 1.50 11.64
N ALA A 14 -4.39 2.20 10.50
CA ALA A 14 -4.85 1.68 9.21
C ALA A 14 -4.03 0.46 8.75
N VAL A 15 -2.69 0.52 8.86
CA VAL A 15 -1.81 -0.61 8.51
C VAL A 15 -2.06 -1.82 9.42
N ARG A 16 -2.31 -1.61 10.71
CA ARG A 16 -2.68 -2.71 11.61
C ARG A 16 -4.00 -3.36 11.17
N LEU A 17 -5.02 -2.57 10.88
CA LEU A 17 -6.30 -3.07 10.38
C LEU A 17 -6.14 -3.82 9.04
N PHE A 18 -5.27 -3.35 8.17
CA PHE A 18 -4.96 -4.01 6.89
C PHE A 18 -4.32 -5.39 7.10
N LEU A 19 -3.37 -5.50 8.04
CA LEU A 19 -2.68 -6.75 8.34
C LEU A 19 -3.58 -7.77 9.04
N ASP A 20 -4.57 -7.32 9.81
CA ASP A 20 -5.56 -8.16 10.51
C ASP A 20 -6.62 -8.77 9.57
N ARG A 21 -6.56 -8.48 8.26
CA ARG A 21 -7.51 -8.99 7.26
C ARG A 21 -6.80 -9.86 6.23
N ASP A 22 -7.43 -10.99 5.90
CA ASP A 22 -6.95 -11.92 4.88
C ASP A 22 -7.35 -11.50 3.45
N GLU A 23 -8.45 -10.75 3.31
CA GLU A 23 -9.00 -10.28 2.03
C GLU A 23 -9.50 -8.84 2.18
N LEU A 24 -9.15 -7.99 1.21
CA LEU A 24 -9.59 -6.59 1.11
C LEU A 24 -9.90 -6.26 -0.35
N VAL A 25 -11.17 -6.42 -0.71
CA VAL A 25 -11.67 -6.13 -2.05
C VAL A 25 -11.76 -4.63 -2.27
N THR A 26 -11.21 -4.18 -3.39
CA THR A 26 -11.26 -2.78 -3.81
C THR A 26 -11.59 -2.68 -5.30
N GLU A 27 -12.01 -1.50 -5.76
CA GLU A 27 -12.53 -1.33 -7.13
C GLU A 27 -11.76 -0.30 -7.94
N ARG A 28 -11.11 -0.70 -9.03
CA ARG A 28 -10.45 0.26 -9.93
C ARG A 28 -11.23 0.45 -11.22
N MET A 29 -11.42 1.70 -11.64
CA MET A 29 -11.98 2.00 -12.96
C MET A 29 -11.07 1.51 -14.07
N THR A 30 -11.67 0.85 -15.07
CA THR A 30 -11.03 0.41 -16.30
C THR A 30 -11.78 0.98 -17.50
N LYS A 31 -11.24 0.78 -18.72
CA LYS A 31 -11.94 1.15 -19.96
C LYS A 31 -13.31 0.46 -20.14
N ASN A 32 -13.55 -0.65 -19.43
CA ASN A 32 -14.79 -1.43 -19.51
C ASN A 32 -15.67 -1.26 -18.25
N GLY A 33 -15.41 -0.26 -17.41
CA GLY A 33 -16.11 -0.05 -16.14
C GLY A 33 -15.29 -0.43 -14.91
N PRO A 34 -15.91 -0.41 -13.71
CA PRO A 34 -15.23 -0.77 -12.46
C PRO A 34 -14.86 -2.26 -12.48
N ARG A 35 -13.66 -2.56 -11.98
CA ARG A 35 -13.18 -3.92 -11.76
C ARG A 35 -12.83 -4.07 -10.29
N SER A 36 -13.52 -4.99 -9.62
CA SER A 36 -13.26 -5.36 -8.23
C SER A 36 -12.20 -6.46 -8.15
N PHE A 37 -11.29 -6.37 -7.19
CA PHE A 37 -10.25 -7.37 -6.94
C PHE A 37 -9.71 -7.24 -5.52
N ASP A 38 -9.12 -8.32 -5.00
CA ASP A 38 -8.47 -8.30 -3.70
C ASP A 38 -7.10 -7.60 -3.77
N ALA A 39 -6.96 -6.47 -3.08
CA ALA A 39 -5.68 -5.78 -2.96
C ALA A 39 -4.75 -6.44 -1.93
N ARG A 40 -5.31 -7.17 -0.94
CA ARG A 40 -4.54 -7.78 0.15
C ARG A 40 -3.68 -8.94 -0.34
N ALA A 41 -4.17 -9.71 -1.31
CA ALA A 41 -3.51 -10.89 -1.87
C ALA A 41 -2.06 -10.63 -2.32
N ASP A 42 -1.80 -9.51 -2.98
CA ASP A 42 -0.48 -9.23 -3.58
C ASP A 42 0.44 -8.37 -2.70
N VAL A 43 -0.05 -7.83 -1.58
CA VAL A 43 0.81 -7.14 -0.61
C VAL A 43 1.56 -8.15 0.25
N LYS A 44 2.87 -8.25 0.02
CA LYS A 44 3.78 -9.21 0.70
C LYS A 44 4.50 -8.60 1.89
N GLY A 45 4.49 -7.28 2.00
CA GLY A 45 5.01 -6.54 3.14
C GLY A 45 4.46 -5.13 3.14
N ILE A 46 4.11 -4.64 4.32
CA ILE A 46 3.68 -3.26 4.54
C ILE A 46 4.17 -2.82 5.92
N SER A 47 4.69 -1.60 6.03
CA SER A 47 5.09 -1.03 7.31
C SER A 47 4.93 0.49 7.32
N ALA A 48 4.54 1.04 8.46
CA ALA A 48 4.36 2.46 8.70
C ALA A 48 5.40 2.96 9.70
N TYR A 49 6.04 4.07 9.40
CA TYR A 49 7.00 4.75 10.28
C TYR A 49 7.05 6.24 9.97
N ALA A 50 7.94 7.00 10.61
CA ALA A 50 8.15 8.41 10.31
C ALA A 50 9.64 8.73 10.19
N THR A 51 9.96 9.63 9.26
CA THR A 51 11.32 10.16 9.05
C THR A 51 11.26 11.68 9.11
N GLY A 52 11.96 12.30 10.07
CA GLY A 52 11.96 13.76 10.21
C GLY A 52 10.55 14.36 10.42
N GLY A 53 9.63 13.59 11.04
CA GLY A 53 8.24 14.00 11.24
C GLY A 53 7.32 13.75 10.05
N VAL A 54 7.83 13.28 8.91
CA VAL A 54 7.03 12.94 7.74
C VAL A 54 6.65 11.45 7.80
N PRO A 55 5.35 11.09 7.68
CA PRO A 55 4.92 9.70 7.60
C PRO A 55 5.48 8.99 6.36
N MET A 56 5.95 7.77 6.58
CA MET A 56 6.55 6.87 5.60
C MET A 56 5.79 5.55 5.60
N LEU A 57 5.47 5.07 4.40
CA LEU A 57 4.94 3.73 4.21
C LEU A 57 5.88 2.94 3.31
N ASP A 58 6.40 1.82 3.78
CA ASP A 58 7.11 0.87 2.94
C ASP A 58 6.17 -0.24 2.51
N LEU A 59 6.26 -0.62 1.25
CA LEU A 59 5.33 -1.54 0.62
C LEU A 59 6.09 -2.47 -0.34
N VAL A 60 5.81 -3.77 -0.22
CA VAL A 60 6.28 -4.81 -1.13
C VAL A 60 5.03 -5.43 -1.77
N ILE A 61 4.88 -5.22 -3.07
CA ILE A 61 3.76 -5.76 -3.86
C ILE A 61 4.32 -6.80 -4.83
N ALA A 62 3.72 -7.98 -4.88
CA ALA A 62 3.98 -8.94 -5.94
C ALA A 62 3.28 -8.48 -7.24
N HIS A 63 3.98 -8.58 -8.37
CA HIS A 63 3.34 -8.36 -9.66
C HIS A 63 2.49 -9.59 -10.03
N GLY A 64 1.17 -9.47 -9.84
CA GLY A 64 0.18 -10.48 -10.20
C GLY A 64 -0.84 -9.97 -11.23
N GLU A 65 -1.82 -10.83 -11.53
CA GLU A 65 -3.03 -10.46 -12.27
C GLU A 65 -4.27 -10.77 -11.43
N PRO A 66 -5.10 -9.76 -11.09
CA PRO A 66 -4.99 -8.34 -11.46
C PRO A 66 -3.86 -7.59 -10.73
N LEU A 67 -3.19 -6.67 -11.45
CA LEU A 67 -2.11 -5.86 -10.86
C LEU A 67 -2.65 -4.93 -9.76
N VAL A 68 -2.19 -5.14 -8.54
CA VAL A 68 -2.33 -4.21 -7.40
C VAL A 68 -1.29 -3.10 -7.52
N ARG A 69 -1.73 -1.83 -7.48
CA ARG A 69 -0.86 -0.65 -7.50
C ARG A 69 -0.73 -0.06 -6.08
N PRO A 70 0.30 0.76 -5.81
CA PRO A 70 0.40 1.49 -4.55
C PRO A 70 -0.86 2.30 -4.21
N ASP A 71 -1.48 2.94 -5.21
CA ASP A 71 -2.71 3.72 -5.02
C ASP A 71 -3.90 2.86 -4.60
N ASP A 72 -4.00 1.61 -5.07
CA ASP A 72 -5.08 0.71 -4.65
C ASP A 72 -4.93 0.38 -3.16
N VAL A 73 -3.69 0.20 -2.67
CA VAL A 73 -3.41 -0.03 -1.25
C VAL A 73 -3.71 1.21 -0.41
N LEU A 74 -3.31 2.41 -0.88
CA LEU A 74 -3.64 3.66 -0.19
C LEU A 74 -5.14 3.88 -0.05
N ARG A 75 -5.91 3.59 -1.10
CA ARG A 75 -7.37 3.65 -1.05
C ARG A 75 -7.93 2.68 -0.02
N VAL A 76 -7.48 1.42 0.00
CA VAL A 76 -7.94 0.43 0.98
C VAL A 76 -7.60 0.85 2.40
N LEU A 77 -6.41 1.43 2.65
CA LEU A 77 -6.05 1.96 3.96
C LEU A 77 -7.00 3.08 4.41
N HIS A 78 -7.36 3.99 3.48
CA HIS A 78 -8.34 5.05 3.76
C HIS A 78 -9.74 4.48 4.02
N GLU A 79 -10.19 3.47 3.26
CA GLU A 79 -11.47 2.79 3.46
C GLU A 79 -11.54 2.10 4.83
N LEU A 80 -10.43 1.51 5.29
CA LEU A 80 -10.32 0.86 6.61
C LEU A 80 -10.27 1.87 7.78
N HIS A 81 -9.67 3.03 7.56
CA HIS A 81 -9.52 4.07 8.57
C HIS A 81 -9.76 5.45 7.94
N PRO A 82 -11.00 5.97 7.91
CA PRO A 82 -11.32 7.21 7.21
C PRO A 82 -10.53 8.44 7.68
N ASP A 83 -10.08 8.47 8.94
CA ASP A 83 -9.22 9.55 9.44
C ASP A 83 -7.78 9.49 8.88
N PHE A 84 -7.37 8.37 8.27
CA PHE A 84 -6.15 8.31 7.47
C PHE A 84 -6.43 8.99 6.12
N ALA A 85 -6.36 10.31 6.13
CA ALA A 85 -6.47 11.13 4.93
C ALA A 85 -5.08 11.50 4.40
N ILE A 86 -4.93 11.40 3.08
CA ILE A 86 -3.73 11.79 2.35
C ILE A 86 -3.98 13.19 1.80
N ALA A 87 -3.54 14.21 2.54
CA ALA A 87 -3.79 15.60 2.19
C ALA A 87 -2.96 16.05 0.98
N ASP A 88 -1.69 15.67 0.94
CA ASP A 88 -0.78 15.95 -0.17
C ASP A 88 -0.52 14.70 -1.02
N PRO A 89 -0.25 14.84 -2.33
CA PRO A 89 0.08 13.71 -3.18
C PRO A 89 1.23 12.87 -2.63
N ALA A 90 1.03 11.55 -2.60
CA ALA A 90 2.06 10.60 -2.17
C ALA A 90 3.30 10.69 -3.07
N ARG A 91 4.49 10.70 -2.46
CA ARG A 91 5.76 10.64 -3.19
C ARG A 91 6.25 9.20 -3.19
N ILE A 92 6.15 8.57 -4.36
CA ILE A 92 6.45 7.15 -4.53
C ILE A 92 7.83 6.99 -5.16
N THR A 93 8.67 6.16 -4.54
CA THR A 93 9.99 5.79 -5.06
C THR A 93 10.11 4.28 -5.03
N ARG A 94 10.55 3.68 -6.14
CA ARG A 94 10.87 2.25 -6.20
C ARG A 94 12.25 2.02 -5.57
N LEU A 95 12.28 1.43 -4.39
CA LEU A 95 13.53 1.16 -3.67
C LEU A 95 14.32 -0.01 -4.27
N ILE A 96 13.62 -1.09 -4.64
CA ILE A 96 14.21 -2.32 -5.17
C ILE A 96 13.19 -3.05 -6.05
N GLN A 97 13.66 -3.85 -7.01
CA GLN A 97 12.80 -4.73 -7.81
C GLN A 97 13.54 -6.03 -8.15
N GLY A 98 12.87 -7.16 -7.92
CA GLY A 98 13.43 -8.48 -8.22
C GLY A 98 12.56 -9.61 -7.67
N ARG A 99 13.19 -10.76 -7.44
CA ARG A 99 12.49 -11.95 -6.93
C ARG A 99 12.30 -11.85 -5.42
N LEU A 100 11.14 -12.28 -4.93
CA LEU A 100 10.88 -12.37 -3.50
C LEU A 100 11.36 -13.73 -2.97
N GLU A 101 12.33 -13.71 -2.05
CA GLU A 101 12.85 -14.89 -1.35
C GLU A 101 12.83 -14.64 0.16
N LEU A 102 12.19 -15.52 0.94
CA LEU A 102 12.16 -15.45 2.41
C LEU A 102 11.79 -14.04 2.95
N GLY A 103 10.80 -13.39 2.32
CA GLY A 103 10.33 -12.05 2.70
C GLY A 103 11.25 -10.90 2.28
N ARG A 104 12.28 -11.15 1.47
CA ARG A 104 13.21 -10.14 0.97
C ARG A 104 13.20 -10.10 -0.55
N VAL A 105 13.34 -8.89 -1.11
CA VAL A 105 13.50 -8.71 -2.55
C VAL A 105 14.99 -8.83 -2.89
N ILE A 106 15.34 -9.74 -3.80
CA ILE A 106 16.71 -9.99 -4.24
C ILE A 106 16.92 -9.42 -5.64
N ALA A 107 17.98 -8.61 -5.82
CA ALA A 107 18.37 -7.93 -7.05
C ALA A 107 19.91 -7.90 -7.21
N PRO A 108 20.47 -7.70 -8.43
CA PRO A 108 19.79 -7.72 -9.73
C PRO A 108 19.44 -9.16 -10.15
N TRP A 109 18.46 -9.28 -11.02
CA TRP A 109 18.11 -10.52 -11.74
C TRP A 109 18.73 -10.48 -13.14
#